data_AF-A0A1U7LVR6-F1
#
_entry.id   AF-A0A1U7LVR6-F1
#
_cell.length_a   1.000
_cell.length_b   1.000
_cell.length_c   1.000
_cell.angle_alpha   90.00
_cell.angle_beta   90.00
_cell.angle_gamma   90.00
#
_symmetry.space_group_name_H-M   'P 1'
#
loop_
_entity.id
_entity.type
_entity.pdbx_description
1 polymer ?
#
loop_
_entity_poly.entity_id
_entity_poly.type
_entity_poly.pdbx_seq_one_letter_code
_entity_poly.pdbx_strand_id
1 'polypeptide(L)'
;MGNSQSASSQPYVVQNPRSYPIGLSSVLVEHLDSKKADISRGITLESHIQSRVHAELKRLELLESEAFERQASELSKINIENDSGLNSTILSNDIANLKKKLEKRPKLRELDGVNQVRENLVGCLKLHEHRPLECWKEVEDFKYGQIIFE
;
A
#
# COMPACT_ATOMS: atom_id res chain seq x y z
N MET A 1 38.49 -38.43 -62.02
CA MET A 1 37.52 -38.02 -60.99
C MET A 1 38.09 -38.47 -59.66
N GLY A 2 38.85 -37.59 -59.00
CA GLY A 2 39.75 -37.95 -57.90
C GLY A 2 39.10 -37.89 -56.52
N ASN A 3 39.36 -38.95 -55.75
CA ASN A 3 39.42 -39.03 -54.28
C ASN A 3 39.95 -37.72 -53.64
N SER A 4 39.70 -37.35 -52.38
CA SER A 4 39.48 -38.14 -51.17
C SER A 4 39.05 -37.19 -50.04
N GLN A 5 38.38 -37.77 -49.07
CA GLN A 5 38.03 -37.23 -47.76
C GLN A 5 39.20 -36.48 -47.10
N SER A 6 38.89 -35.39 -46.39
CA SER A 6 39.82 -34.84 -45.41
C SER A 6 39.44 -35.36 -44.02
N ALA A 7 40.36 -36.16 -43.50
CA ALA A 7 40.34 -36.80 -42.20
C ALA A 7 40.28 -35.80 -41.03
N SER A 8 39.76 -36.29 -39.91
CA SER A 8 39.62 -35.61 -38.62
C SER A 8 40.91 -34.93 -38.16
N SER A 9 40.92 -33.60 -38.09
CA SER A 9 41.95 -32.86 -37.37
C SER A 9 41.67 -32.94 -35.87
N GLN A 10 42.33 -33.85 -35.17
CA GLN A 10 42.46 -33.80 -33.72
C GLN A 10 42.97 -32.42 -33.29
N PRO A 11 42.51 -31.86 -32.14
CA PRO A 11 42.93 -30.54 -31.71
C PRO A 11 44.44 -30.52 -31.45
N TYR A 12 45.14 -29.66 -32.19
CA TYR A 12 46.57 -29.41 -32.00
C TYR A 12 46.77 -28.70 -30.66
N VAL A 13 47.16 -29.44 -29.63
CA VAL A 13 47.56 -28.88 -28.34
C VAL A 13 49.03 -28.49 -28.42
N VAL A 14 49.30 -27.19 -28.52
CA VAL A 14 50.66 -26.64 -28.41
C VAL A 14 51.13 -26.82 -26.97
N GLN A 15 51.88 -27.88 -26.70
CA GLN A 15 52.66 -27.98 -25.47
C GLN A 15 54.03 -27.37 -25.73
N ASN A 16 54.32 -26.25 -25.06
CA ASN A 16 55.62 -25.59 -25.13
C ASN A 16 56.71 -26.57 -24.62
N PRO A 17 57.61 -27.09 -25.48
CA PRO A 17 58.53 -28.18 -25.14
C PRO A 17 59.73 -27.70 -24.28
N ARG A 18 59.61 -26.53 -23.68
CA ARG A 18 60.70 -25.86 -22.98
C ARG A 18 60.17 -25.28 -21.68
N SER A 19 60.48 -25.98 -20.60
CA SER A 19 60.52 -25.48 -19.22
C SER A 19 61.63 -24.42 -19.04
N TYR A 20 61.61 -23.39 -19.89
CA TYR A 20 62.49 -22.25 -19.80
C TYR A 20 61.64 -21.07 -19.38
N PRO A 21 62.05 -20.30 -18.35
CA PRO A 21 61.32 -19.13 -17.93
C PRO A 21 61.21 -18.18 -19.13
N ILE A 22 59.99 -17.83 -19.49
CA ILE A 22 59.73 -16.81 -20.50
C ILE A 22 60.26 -15.51 -19.89
N GLY A 23 61.50 -15.17 -20.24
CA GLY A 23 62.12 -13.92 -19.84
C GLY A 23 61.40 -12.80 -20.55
N LEU A 24 60.39 -12.21 -19.91
CA LEU A 24 59.84 -10.95 -20.35
C LEU A 24 60.99 -9.95 -20.43
N SER A 25 61.06 -9.17 -21.51
CA SER A 25 62.08 -8.15 -21.62
C SER A 25 61.97 -7.21 -20.41
N SER A 26 63.12 -6.80 -19.87
CA SER A 26 63.18 -5.87 -18.73
C SER A 26 62.35 -4.61 -18.99
N VAL A 27 62.38 -4.12 -20.23
CA VAL A 27 61.58 -2.99 -20.72
C VAL A 27 60.08 -3.21 -20.54
N LEU A 28 59.59 -4.44 -20.78
CA LEU A 28 58.16 -4.76 -20.67
C LEU A 28 57.75 -4.94 -19.20
N VAL A 29 58.63 -5.51 -18.37
CA VAL A 29 58.42 -5.58 -16.91
C VAL A 29 58.40 -4.17 -16.31
N GLU A 30 59.30 -3.29 -16.73
CA GLU A 30 59.37 -1.88 -16.30
C GLU A 30 58.14 -1.08 -16.76
N HIS A 31 57.61 -1.37 -17.96
CA HIS A 31 56.33 -0.81 -18.42
C HIS A 31 55.11 -1.32 -17.62
N LEU A 32 55.12 -2.57 -17.14
CA LEU A 32 54.05 -3.09 -16.28
C LEU A 32 54.17 -2.57 -14.85
N ASP A 33 55.38 -2.38 -14.33
CA ASP A 33 55.60 -1.85 -12.98
C ASP A 33 55.29 -0.35 -12.89
N SER A 34 55.57 0.41 -13.95
CA SER A 34 55.10 1.81 -14.06
C SER A 34 53.58 1.90 -14.08
N LYS A 35 52.88 1.01 -14.80
CA LYS A 35 51.41 0.98 -14.81
C LYS A 35 50.79 0.55 -13.47
N LYS A 36 51.45 -0.28 -12.66
CA LYS A 36 50.93 -0.62 -11.32
C LYS A 36 50.83 0.61 -10.42
N ALA A 37 51.78 1.54 -10.51
CA ALA A 37 51.71 2.80 -9.78
C ALA A 37 50.48 3.63 -10.21
N ASP A 38 50.12 3.58 -11.50
CA ASP A 38 48.93 4.27 -12.03
C ASP A 38 47.61 3.60 -11.62
N ILE A 39 47.58 2.27 -11.44
CA ILE A 39 46.42 1.56 -10.88
C ILE A 39 46.19 1.98 -9.42
N SER A 40 47.25 2.02 -8.60
CA SER A 40 47.14 2.46 -7.20
C SER A 40 46.65 3.92 -7.11
N ARG A 41 47.14 4.81 -7.99
CA ARG A 41 46.63 6.19 -8.10
C ARG A 41 45.17 6.20 -8.52
N GLY A 42 44.78 5.39 -9.49
CA GLY A 42 43.39 5.23 -9.93
C GLY A 42 42.46 4.84 -8.79
N ILE A 43 42.85 3.87 -7.96
CA ILE A 43 42.07 3.44 -6.78
C ILE A 43 41.94 4.58 -5.76
N THR A 44 43.00 5.33 -5.48
CA THR A 44 42.93 6.46 -4.54
C THR A 44 42.05 7.60 -5.06
N LEU A 45 42.11 7.89 -6.36
CA LEU A 45 41.26 8.88 -7.00
C LEU A 45 39.81 8.45 -7.00
N GLU A 46 39.53 7.19 -7.33
CA GLU A 46 38.17 6.64 -7.31
C GLU A 46 37.56 6.72 -5.90
N SER A 47 38.30 6.35 -4.86
CA SER A 47 37.85 6.48 -3.48
C SER A 47 37.56 7.95 -3.10
N HIS A 48 38.41 8.88 -3.54
CA HIS A 48 38.18 10.31 -3.31
C HIS A 48 36.94 10.82 -4.06
N ILE A 49 36.74 10.42 -5.30
CA ILE A 49 35.55 10.76 -6.10
C ILE A 49 34.29 10.25 -5.40
N GLN A 50 34.27 8.98 -4.98
CA GLN A 50 33.15 8.40 -4.25
C GLN A 50 32.82 9.18 -2.97
N SER A 51 33.86 9.60 -2.22
CA SER A 51 33.66 10.40 -1.01
C SER A 51 33.00 11.75 -1.30
N ARG A 52 33.39 12.42 -2.39
CA ARG A 52 32.82 13.71 -2.80
C ARG A 52 31.40 13.56 -3.31
N VAL A 53 31.15 12.56 -4.16
CA VAL A 53 29.80 12.27 -4.67
C VAL A 53 28.85 11.98 -3.52
N HIS A 54 29.27 11.17 -2.55
CA HIS A 54 28.46 10.88 -1.36
C HIS A 54 28.20 12.14 -0.52
N ALA A 55 29.20 13.00 -0.33
CA ALA A 55 29.02 14.25 0.39
C ALA A 55 28.03 15.19 -0.33
N GLU A 56 28.10 15.28 -1.66
CA GLU A 56 27.16 16.09 -2.45
C GLU A 56 25.74 15.50 -2.47
N LEU A 57 25.59 14.18 -2.58
CA LEU A 57 24.27 13.53 -2.49
C LEU A 57 23.61 13.81 -1.15
N LYS A 58 24.34 13.65 -0.04
CA LYS A 58 23.83 13.96 1.29
C LYS A 58 23.46 15.44 1.44
N ARG A 59 24.23 16.34 0.82
CA ARG A 59 23.92 17.77 0.79
C ARG A 59 22.62 18.03 0.02
N LEU A 60 22.42 17.39 -1.12
CA LEU A 60 21.20 17.52 -1.93
C LEU A 60 19.98 16.97 -1.20
N GLU A 61 20.08 15.80 -0.55
CA GLU A 61 18.98 15.23 0.25
C GLU A 61 18.51 16.19 1.36
N LEU A 62 19.45 16.85 2.05
CA LEU A 62 19.11 17.84 3.07
C LEU A 62 18.40 19.05 2.45
N LEU A 63 18.90 19.57 1.33
CA LEU A 63 18.27 20.69 0.64
C LEU A 63 16.88 20.34 0.11
N GLU A 64 16.70 19.14 -0.43
CA GLU A 64 15.41 18.62 -0.88
C GLU A 64 14.43 18.48 0.29
N SER A 65 14.88 17.93 1.43
CA SER A 65 14.04 17.81 2.63
C SER A 65 13.59 19.18 3.15
N GLU A 66 14.49 20.16 3.21
CA GLU A 66 14.16 21.52 3.65
C GLU A 66 13.23 22.22 2.66
N ALA A 67 13.47 22.08 1.36
CA ALA A 67 12.59 22.61 0.32
C ALA A 67 11.20 21.97 0.37
N PHE A 68 11.13 20.67 0.60
CA PHE A 68 9.87 19.94 0.78
C PHE A 68 9.11 20.41 2.01
N GLU A 69 9.78 20.57 3.15
CA GLU A 69 9.15 21.09 4.38
C GLU A 69 8.64 22.53 4.19
N ARG A 70 9.43 23.40 3.54
CA ARG A 70 9.00 24.77 3.22
C ARG A 70 7.76 24.75 2.35
N GLN A 71 7.77 23.99 1.25
CA GLN A 71 6.64 23.88 0.35
C GLN A 71 5.41 23.27 1.03
N ALA A 72 5.58 22.23 1.84
CA ALA A 72 4.49 21.63 2.62
C ALA A 72 3.88 22.65 3.60
N SER A 73 4.71 23.45 4.26
CA SER A 73 4.24 24.53 5.14
C SER A 73 3.48 25.61 4.36
N GLU A 74 3.93 25.99 3.16
CA GLU A 74 3.25 26.96 2.30
C GLU A 74 1.91 26.41 1.80
N LEU A 75 1.88 25.17 1.31
CA LEU A 75 0.65 24.51 0.88
C LEU A 75 -0.35 24.39 2.04
N SER A 76 0.11 24.08 3.26
CA SER A 76 -0.79 24.05 4.42
C SER A 76 -1.41 25.42 4.72
N LYS A 77 -0.65 26.52 4.58
CA LYS A 77 -1.17 27.89 4.74
C LYS A 77 -2.17 28.24 3.63
N ILE A 78 -1.84 27.92 2.38
CA ILE A 78 -2.73 28.16 1.23
C ILE A 78 -4.03 27.34 1.38
N ASN A 79 -3.96 26.11 1.87
CA ASN A 79 -5.13 25.29 2.16
C ASN A 79 -5.94 25.81 3.37
N ILE A 80 -5.37 26.66 4.24
CA ILE A 80 -6.14 27.33 5.30
C ILE A 80 -6.83 28.57 4.75
N GLU A 81 -6.22 29.29 3.80
CA GLU A 81 -6.75 30.54 3.25
C GLU A 81 -7.80 30.31 2.14
N ASN A 82 -7.61 29.29 1.30
CA ASN A 82 -8.54 28.99 0.19
C ASN A 82 -9.71 28.08 0.58
N ASP A 83 -9.63 27.40 1.74
CA ASP A 83 -10.57 26.32 2.07
C ASP A 83 -11.66 26.77 3.03
N SER A 84 -12.60 27.53 2.46
CA SER A 84 -13.90 27.82 3.07
C SER A 84 -14.90 26.67 2.92
N GLY A 85 -14.48 25.42 2.65
CA GLY A 85 -15.46 24.33 2.51
C GLY A 85 -15.04 22.86 2.57
N LEU A 86 -13.76 22.48 2.46
CA LEU A 86 -13.34 21.09 2.22
C LEU A 86 -12.12 20.64 3.04
N ASN A 87 -11.95 21.15 4.26
CA ASN A 87 -10.86 20.66 5.12
C ASN A 87 -11.23 19.27 5.69
N SER A 88 -10.31 18.30 5.64
CA SER A 88 -10.51 16.94 6.18
C SER A 88 -10.88 16.93 7.67
N THR A 89 -10.45 17.95 8.42
CA THR A 89 -10.82 18.16 9.83
C THR A 89 -12.27 18.63 10.00
N ILE A 90 -12.79 19.43 9.07
CA ILE A 90 -14.20 19.87 9.06
C ILE A 90 -15.10 18.68 8.69
N LEU A 91 -14.73 17.94 7.64
CA LEU A 91 -15.46 16.74 7.21
C LEU A 91 -15.54 15.68 8.31
N SER A 92 -14.44 15.43 9.03
CA SER A 92 -14.43 14.47 10.14
C SER A 92 -15.29 14.93 11.34
N ASN A 93 -15.29 16.22 11.64
CA ASN A 93 -16.18 16.80 12.66
C ASN A 93 -17.66 16.71 12.25
N ASP A 94 -17.99 16.98 10.99
CA ASP A 94 -19.34 16.86 10.46
C ASP A 94 -19.84 15.40 10.48
N ILE A 95 -18.99 14.45 10.10
CA ILE A 95 -19.28 13.02 10.21
C ILE A 95 -19.56 12.64 11.68
N ALA A 96 -18.76 13.13 12.63
CA ALA A 96 -18.98 12.86 14.06
C ALA A 96 -20.30 13.46 14.56
N ASN A 97 -20.65 14.67 14.12
CA ASN A 97 -21.92 15.32 14.46
C ASN A 97 -23.13 14.58 13.86
N LEU A 98 -23.02 14.09 12.63
CA LEU A 98 -24.05 13.29 11.96
C LEU A 98 -24.27 11.96 12.69
N LYS A 99 -23.20 11.27 13.09
CA LYS A 99 -23.30 10.04 13.90
C LYS A 99 -24.04 10.28 15.22
N LYS A 100 -23.68 11.34 15.96
CA LYS A 100 -24.38 11.72 17.19
C LYS A 100 -25.86 12.05 16.96
N LYS A 101 -26.20 12.72 15.85
CA LYS A 101 -27.61 12.99 15.50
C LYS A 101 -28.37 11.71 15.16
N LEU A 102 -27.74 10.75 14.49
CA LEU A 102 -28.36 9.45 14.19
C LEU A 102 -28.57 8.60 15.44
N GLU A 103 -27.65 8.65 16.41
CA GLU A 103 -27.80 7.97 17.71
C GLU A 103 -28.90 8.59 18.58
N LYS A 104 -29.03 9.92 18.54
CA LYS A 104 -30.08 10.65 19.26
C LYS A 104 -31.45 10.54 18.60
N ARG A 105 -31.49 10.25 17.30
CA ARG A 105 -32.75 9.99 16.62
C ARG A 105 -33.35 8.74 17.28
N PRO A 106 -34.61 8.79 17.75
CA PRO A 106 -35.24 7.59 18.25
C PRO A 106 -35.19 6.56 17.13
N LYS A 107 -34.41 5.50 17.34
CA LYS A 107 -34.57 4.27 16.56
C LYS A 107 -36.05 3.96 16.65
N LEU A 108 -36.70 3.78 15.49
CA LEU A 108 -38.12 3.46 15.42
C LEU A 108 -38.37 2.42 16.50
N ARG A 109 -39.10 2.81 17.55
CA ARG A 109 -39.33 1.98 18.72
C ARG A 109 -39.93 0.70 18.15
N GLU A 110 -39.25 -0.42 18.37
CA GLU A 110 -39.66 -1.72 17.87
C GLU A 110 -41.15 -1.85 18.26
N LEU A 111 -42.01 -1.98 17.24
CA LEU A 111 -43.48 -1.93 17.41
C LEU A 111 -43.96 -3.24 18.05
N ASP A 112 -43.25 -3.73 19.06
CA ASP A 112 -43.39 -5.06 19.63
C ASP A 112 -44.78 -5.24 20.23
N GLY A 113 -45.29 -4.20 20.92
CA GLY A 113 -46.65 -4.22 21.43
C GLY A 113 -47.72 -4.34 20.33
N VAL A 114 -47.50 -3.73 19.17
CA VAL A 114 -48.44 -3.82 18.04
C VAL A 114 -48.31 -5.16 17.32
N ASN A 115 -47.08 -5.66 17.17
CA ASN A 115 -46.79 -6.95 16.57
C ASN A 115 -47.38 -8.10 17.40
N GLN A 116 -47.28 -8.03 18.73
CA GLN A 116 -47.81 -9.04 19.63
C GLN A 116 -49.35 -9.08 19.61
N VAL A 117 -50.02 -7.93 19.65
CA VAL A 117 -51.49 -7.86 19.53
C VAL A 117 -51.96 -8.37 18.17
N ARG A 118 -51.21 -8.05 17.11
CA ARG A 118 -51.45 -8.60 15.76
C ARG A 118 -51.30 -10.11 15.72
N GLU A 119 -50.26 -10.66 16.35
CA GLU A 119 -50.03 -12.11 16.41
C GLU A 119 -51.14 -12.84 17.16
N ASN A 120 -51.60 -12.29 18.29
CA ASN A 120 -52.70 -12.84 19.08
C ASN A 120 -54.02 -12.86 18.29
N LEU A 121 -54.34 -11.75 17.60
CA LEU A 121 -55.50 -11.65 16.72
C LEU A 121 -55.43 -12.69 15.60
N VAL A 122 -54.30 -12.77 14.91
CA VAL A 122 -54.09 -13.72 13.81
C VAL A 122 -54.15 -15.16 14.33
N GLY A 123 -53.65 -15.43 15.53
CA GLY A 123 -53.74 -16.73 16.20
C GLY A 123 -55.19 -17.14 16.46
N CYS A 124 -55.99 -16.25 17.06
CA CYS A 124 -57.40 -16.53 17.33
C CYS A 124 -58.19 -16.76 16.03
N LEU A 125 -58.00 -15.91 15.02
CA LEU A 125 -58.69 -16.04 13.73
C LEU A 125 -58.31 -17.33 12.98
N LYS A 126 -57.06 -17.81 13.10
CA LYS A 126 -56.63 -19.10 12.56
C LYS A 126 -57.21 -20.30 13.31
N LEU A 127 -57.43 -20.18 14.62
CA LEU A 127 -58.09 -21.23 15.41
C LEU A 127 -59.60 -21.29 15.12
N HIS A 128 -60.21 -20.15 14.75
CA HIS A 128 -61.64 -20.00 14.51
C HIS A 128 -61.99 -19.54 13.09
N GLU A 129 -61.44 -20.20 12.06
CA GLU A 129 -61.58 -19.79 10.64
C GLU A 129 -63.03 -19.65 10.15
N HIS A 130 -63.95 -20.47 10.67
CA HIS A 130 -65.37 -20.44 10.31
C HIS A 130 -66.26 -19.71 11.33
N ARG A 131 -65.69 -19.17 12.42
CA ARG A 131 -66.41 -18.42 13.47
C ARG A 131 -65.58 -17.21 13.94
N PRO A 132 -65.38 -16.20 13.08
CA PRO A 132 -64.54 -15.05 13.42
C PRO A 132 -65.10 -14.17 14.56
N LEU A 133 -66.39 -14.31 14.91
CA LEU A 133 -67.03 -13.54 15.97
C LEU A 133 -66.58 -13.95 17.39
N GLU A 134 -65.96 -15.12 17.57
CA GLU A 134 -65.42 -15.56 18.88
C GLU A 134 -64.20 -14.71 19.29
N CYS A 135 -63.45 -14.17 18.33
CA CYS A 135 -62.22 -13.41 18.53
C CYS A 135 -62.45 -11.90 18.71
N TRP A 136 -63.63 -11.50 19.20
CA TRP A 136 -64.03 -10.08 19.28
C TRP A 136 -63.16 -9.29 20.26
N LYS A 137 -62.66 -9.94 21.31
CA LYS A 137 -61.81 -9.30 22.32
C LYS A 137 -60.45 -8.90 21.76
N GLU A 138 -59.80 -9.80 21.02
CA GLU A 138 -58.51 -9.53 20.37
C GLU A 138 -58.65 -8.46 19.27
N VAL A 139 -59.82 -8.40 18.61
CA VAL A 139 -60.17 -7.34 17.65
C VAL A 139 -60.31 -5.99 18.35
N GLU A 140 -60.95 -5.95 19.52
CA GLU A 140 -61.07 -4.72 20.31
C GLU A 140 -59.71 -4.25 20.82
N ASP A 141 -58.88 -5.16 21.32
CA ASP A 141 -57.51 -4.86 21.77
C ASP A 141 -56.66 -4.27 20.63
N PHE A 142 -56.79 -4.83 19.41
CA PHE A 142 -56.14 -4.30 18.21
C PHE A 142 -56.68 -2.94 17.78
N LYS A 143 -58.01 -2.74 17.86
CA LYS A 143 -58.68 -1.50 17.42
C LYS A 143 -58.42 -0.33 18.35
N TYR A 144 -58.47 -0.56 19.66
CA TYR A 144 -58.28 0.48 20.67
C TYR A 144 -56.81 0.63 21.10
N GLY A 145 -55.92 -0.19 20.54
CA GLY A 145 -54.48 -0.10 20.80
C GLY A 145 -54.16 -0.35 22.27
N GLN A 146 -54.85 -1.31 22.89
CA GLN A 146 -54.60 -1.70 24.27
C GLN A 146 -53.32 -2.52 24.32
N ILE A 147 -52.19 -1.82 24.21
CA ILE A 147 -50.86 -2.38 24.41
C ILE A 147 -50.76 -2.70 25.89
N ILE A 148 -50.95 -3.97 26.23
CA ILE A 148 -50.72 -4.47 27.59
C ILE A 148 -49.21 -4.37 27.83
N PHE A 149 -48.78 -3.29 28.48
CA PHE A 149 -47.47 -3.24 29.11
C PHE A 149 -47.61 -3.99 30.44
N GLU A 150 -47.02 -5.17 30.52
CA GLU A 150 -46.63 -5.77 31.81
C GLU A 150 -45.35 -5.12 32.32
#